data_AF-A0AAD0BT93-F1
#
_entry.id   AF-A0AAD0BT93-F1
#
_cell.length_a   1.000
_cell.length_b   1.000
_cell.length_c   1.000
_cell.angle_alpha   90.00
_cell.angle_beta   90.00
_cell.angle_gamma   90.00
#
_symmetry.space_group_name_H-M   'P 1'
#
loop_
_entity.id
_entity.type
_entity.pdbx_description
1 polymer ?
#
loop_
_entity_poly.entity_id
_entity_poly.type
_entity_poly.pdbx_seq_one_letter_code
_entity_poly.pdbx_strand_id
1 'polypeptide(L)'
;MPYIGIGLHVLAAIYFAVHAIRSGQSLYWLILLFSFPLLGSVVYFLAIYFPEVRHSRGARQVVRSAKQLMDPGQDLRNARAELARTPTVQNRVRLGMTLLDAGQAEESRTLLEQAASSPLGDDPYILTGLARARLDSGQPALAVETLDGLFARHPDVRRKPEQTLLYAQALAATQSPGTRAAFERAVECGNDAAARCLYAEWLMAQPQPDDREQARSLFASIIDDAQHWSRHARSHNAAWLERTKVALKGY
;
A
#
# COMPACT_ATOMS: atom_id res chain seq x y z
N MET A 1 -51.74 9.79 1.46
CA MET A 1 -51.82 8.74 0.42
C MET A 1 -50.75 7.66 0.71
N PRO A 2 -51.10 6.56 1.38
CA PRO A 2 -50.16 5.61 1.99
C PRO A 2 -49.78 4.44 1.05
N TYR A 3 -49.50 4.70 -0.23
CA TYR A 3 -49.28 3.64 -1.22
C TYR A 3 -47.86 3.57 -1.80
N ILE A 4 -46.98 4.52 -1.48
CA ILE A 4 -45.61 4.59 -2.04
C ILE A 4 -44.66 3.58 -1.37
N GLY A 5 -44.88 3.23 -0.09
CA GLY A 5 -44.03 2.25 0.63
C GLY A 5 -44.22 0.80 0.21
N ILE A 6 -45.40 0.46 -0.34
CA ILE A 6 -45.77 -0.92 -0.69
C ILE A 6 -45.06 -1.37 -1.98
N GLY A 7 -44.90 -0.48 -2.96
CA GLY A 7 -44.25 -0.81 -4.24
C GLY A 7 -42.78 -1.21 -4.11
N LEU A 8 -42.02 -0.55 -3.22
CA LEU A 8 -40.60 -0.84 -3.02
C LEU A 8 -40.36 -2.19 -2.34
N HIS A 9 -41.22 -2.56 -1.38
CA HIS A 9 -41.16 -3.85 -0.69
C HIS A 9 -41.53 -5.01 -1.63
N VAL A 10 -42.48 -4.78 -2.55
CA VAL A 10 -42.85 -5.78 -3.56
C VAL A 10 -41.71 -6.02 -4.54
N LEU A 11 -41.01 -4.96 -5.00
CA LEU A 11 -39.84 -5.11 -5.88
C LEU A 11 -38.69 -5.85 -5.19
N ALA A 12 -38.40 -5.54 -3.92
CA ALA A 12 -37.38 -6.25 -3.15
C ALA A 12 -37.77 -7.73 -2.92
N ALA A 13 -39.03 -8.00 -2.56
CA ALA A 13 -39.53 -9.36 -2.38
C ALA A 13 -39.46 -10.19 -3.67
N ILE A 14 -39.79 -9.59 -4.82
CA ILE A 14 -39.69 -10.26 -6.13
C ILE A 14 -38.23 -10.56 -6.47
N TYR A 15 -37.30 -9.62 -6.23
CA TYR A 15 -35.87 -9.85 -6.47
C TYR A 15 -35.33 -11.03 -5.65
N PHE A 16 -35.66 -11.07 -4.35
CA PHE A 16 -35.22 -12.14 -3.46
C PHE A 16 -35.91 -13.48 -3.75
N ALA A 17 -37.19 -13.48 -4.14
CA ALA A 17 -37.91 -14.68 -4.55
C ALA A 17 -37.32 -15.29 -5.83
N VAL A 18 -37.01 -14.45 -6.83
CA VAL A 18 -36.37 -14.90 -8.08
C VAL A 18 -34.97 -15.45 -7.81
N HIS A 19 -34.21 -14.83 -6.91
CA HIS A 19 -32.89 -15.32 -6.52
C HIS A 19 -32.97 -16.67 -5.76
N ALA A 20 -33.91 -16.82 -4.83
CA ALA A 20 -34.09 -18.06 -4.07
C ALA A 20 -34.44 -19.27 -4.96
N ILE A 21 -35.31 -19.06 -5.97
CA ILE A 21 -35.67 -20.08 -6.96
C ILE A 21 -34.47 -20.45 -7.84
N ARG A 22 -33.67 -19.45 -8.24
CA ARG A 22 -32.48 -19.67 -9.09
C ARG A 22 -31.34 -20.38 -8.36
N SER A 23 -31.27 -20.25 -7.04
CA SER A 23 -30.26 -20.87 -6.17
C SER A 23 -30.63 -22.27 -5.66
N GLY A 24 -31.79 -22.82 -6.07
CA GLY A 24 -32.19 -24.21 -5.79
C GLY A 24 -32.48 -24.53 -4.31
N GLN A 25 -32.78 -23.52 -3.50
CA GLN A 25 -32.99 -23.65 -2.05
C GLN A 25 -34.39 -24.19 -1.71
N SER A 26 -34.51 -24.85 -0.56
CA SER A 26 -35.72 -25.58 -0.15
C SER A 26 -36.93 -24.66 0.08
N LEU A 27 -38.14 -25.15 -0.27
CA LEU A 27 -39.41 -24.42 -0.21
C LEU A 27 -39.74 -23.80 1.17
N TYR A 28 -39.09 -24.28 2.24
CA TYR A 28 -39.21 -23.78 3.61
C TYR A 28 -38.79 -22.31 3.75
N TRP A 29 -37.80 -21.84 2.99
CA TRP A 29 -37.33 -20.45 3.06
C TRP A 29 -38.32 -19.45 2.48
N LEU A 30 -39.11 -19.87 1.49
CA LEU A 30 -40.15 -19.03 0.91
C LEU A 30 -41.29 -18.78 1.92
N ILE A 31 -41.64 -19.78 2.74
CA ILE A 31 -42.66 -19.65 3.79
C ILE A 31 -42.22 -18.70 4.90
N LEU A 32 -40.94 -18.74 5.29
CA LEU A 32 -40.36 -17.86 6.31
C LEU A 32 -40.26 -16.40 5.83
N LEU A 33 -39.87 -16.20 4.56
CA LEU A 33 -39.78 -14.88 3.91
C LEU A 33 -41.17 -14.21 3.80
N PHE A 34 -42.21 -14.99 3.55
CA PHE A 34 -43.57 -14.48 3.38
C PHE A 34 -44.27 -14.17 4.71
N SER A 35 -43.95 -14.90 5.80
CA SER A 35 -44.57 -14.68 7.11
C SER A 35 -43.96 -13.49 7.88
N PHE A 36 -42.66 -13.21 7.71
CA PHE A 36 -41.98 -12.10 8.38
C PHE A 36 -40.96 -11.42 7.45
N PRO A 37 -41.39 -10.50 6.57
CA PRO A 37 -40.55 -9.94 5.51
C PRO A 37 -39.30 -9.20 6.02
N LEU A 38 -39.42 -8.49 7.14
CA LEU A 38 -38.33 -7.69 7.72
C LEU A 38 -37.34 -8.57 8.52
N LEU A 39 -37.84 -9.55 9.26
CA LEU A 39 -37.02 -10.43 10.09
C LEU A 39 -36.36 -11.54 9.25
N GLY A 40 -37.08 -12.07 8.26
CA GLY A 40 -36.59 -13.09 7.34
C GLY A 40 -35.42 -12.61 6.47
N SER A 41 -35.43 -11.34 6.04
CA SER A 41 -34.32 -10.76 5.28
C SER A 41 -33.07 -10.50 6.14
N VAL A 42 -33.22 -10.09 7.40
CA VAL A 42 -32.10 -9.94 8.36
C VAL A 42 -31.51 -11.30 8.74
N VAL A 43 -32.35 -12.30 9.00
CA VAL A 43 -31.89 -13.66 9.32
C VAL A 43 -31.22 -14.32 8.11
N TYR A 44 -31.75 -14.15 6.89
CA TYR A 44 -31.12 -14.65 5.67
C TYR A 44 -29.74 -13.99 5.43
N PHE A 45 -29.63 -12.67 5.66
CA PHE A 45 -28.35 -11.96 5.55
C PHE A 45 -27.31 -12.47 6.57
N LEU A 46 -27.70 -12.65 7.84
CA LEU A 46 -26.79 -13.10 8.90
C LEU A 46 -26.46 -14.59 8.85
N ALA A 47 -27.42 -15.44 8.48
CA ALA A 47 -27.27 -16.90 8.53
C ALA A 47 -26.77 -17.51 7.21
N ILE A 48 -27.00 -16.87 6.05
CA ILE A 48 -26.64 -17.42 4.74
C ILE A 48 -25.64 -16.51 4.02
N TYR A 49 -25.87 -15.20 3.91
CA TYR A 49 -24.95 -14.30 3.18
C TYR A 49 -23.62 -14.07 3.92
N PHE A 50 -23.64 -13.84 5.23
CA PHE A 50 -22.44 -13.62 6.05
C PHE A 50 -21.45 -14.81 6.08
N PRO A 51 -21.87 -16.09 6.26
CA PRO A 51 -20.92 -17.21 6.25
C PRO A 51 -20.34 -17.52 4.86
N GLU A 52 -21.07 -17.25 3.77
CA GLU A 52 -20.59 -17.54 2.41
C GLU A 52 -19.52 -16.53 1.95
N VAL A 53 -19.61 -15.28 2.40
CA VAL A 53 -18.55 -14.27 2.20
C VAL A 53 -17.29 -14.64 2.99
N ARG A 54 -17.43 -15.24 4.18
CA ARG A 54 -16.30 -15.72 5.03
C ARG A 54 -15.45 -16.81 4.40
N HIS A 55 -15.97 -17.58 3.43
CA HIS A 55 -15.23 -18.66 2.78
C HIS A 55 -14.48 -18.26 1.50
N SER A 56 -14.67 -17.04 0.99
CA SER A 56 -13.89 -16.55 -0.16
C SER A 56 -12.48 -16.10 0.26
N ARG A 57 -11.47 -16.46 -0.55
CA ARG A 57 -10.06 -16.02 -0.35
C ARG A 57 -9.93 -14.49 -0.33
N GLY A 58 -10.83 -13.77 -1.00
CA GLY A 58 -10.87 -12.30 -1.04
C GLY A 58 -11.35 -11.65 0.28
N ALA A 59 -12.29 -12.25 1.01
CA ALA A 59 -12.76 -11.69 2.27
C ALA A 59 -11.71 -11.74 3.39
N ARG A 60 -10.82 -12.75 3.38
CA ARG A 60 -9.65 -12.78 4.30
C ARG A 60 -8.67 -11.65 4.03
N GLN A 61 -8.48 -11.26 2.76
CA GLN A 61 -7.64 -10.13 2.38
C GLN A 61 -8.28 -8.81 2.83
N VAL A 62 -9.59 -8.62 2.58
CA VAL A 62 -10.32 -7.40 2.96
C VAL A 62 -10.46 -7.27 4.48
N VAL A 63 -10.69 -8.36 5.21
CA VAL A 63 -10.69 -8.35 6.68
C VAL A 63 -9.28 -8.10 7.22
N ARG A 64 -8.21 -8.63 6.61
CA ARG A 64 -6.83 -8.28 6.99
C ARG A 64 -6.55 -6.80 6.75
N SER A 65 -6.90 -6.26 5.58
CA SER A 65 -6.67 -4.86 5.25
C SER A 65 -7.53 -3.91 6.09
N ALA A 66 -8.79 -4.28 6.39
CA ALA A 66 -9.64 -3.51 7.31
C ALA A 66 -9.15 -3.60 8.76
N LYS A 67 -8.62 -4.75 9.20
CA LYS A 67 -8.04 -4.93 10.54
C LYS A 67 -6.69 -4.23 10.70
N GLN A 68 -5.88 -4.18 9.65
CA GLN A 68 -4.63 -3.41 9.58
C GLN A 68 -4.88 -1.90 9.68
N LEU A 69 -5.99 -1.42 9.10
CA LEU A 69 -6.42 -0.03 9.25
C LEU A 69 -6.96 0.28 10.66
N MET A 70 -7.45 -0.74 11.39
CA MET A 70 -8.15 -0.58 12.66
C MET A 70 -7.27 -0.81 13.91
N ASP A 71 -6.18 -1.58 13.81
CA ASP A 71 -5.17 -1.71 14.87
C ASP A 71 -3.77 -2.06 14.30
N PRO A 72 -3.04 -1.07 13.76
CA PRO A 72 -1.63 -1.23 13.36
C PRO A 72 -0.76 -1.80 14.48
N GLY A 73 -1.13 -1.54 15.73
CA GLY A 73 -0.45 -2.06 16.90
C GLY A 73 -0.57 -3.58 17.06
N GLN A 74 -1.61 -4.22 16.51
CA GLN A 74 -1.77 -5.67 16.64
C GLN A 74 -0.69 -6.44 15.89
N ASP A 75 -0.39 -6.05 14.66
CA ASP A 75 0.65 -6.73 13.87
C ASP A 75 2.02 -6.55 14.52
N LEU A 76 2.31 -5.36 15.05
CA LEU A 76 3.52 -5.09 15.81
C LEU A 76 3.61 -5.91 17.11
N ARG A 77 2.53 -5.96 17.90
CA ARG A 77 2.46 -6.79 19.12
C ARG A 77 2.67 -8.26 18.82
N ASN A 78 2.07 -8.75 17.73
CA ASN A 78 2.23 -10.14 17.29
C ASN A 78 3.67 -10.42 16.85
N ALA A 79 4.27 -9.55 16.05
CA ALA A 79 5.65 -9.71 15.59
C ALA A 79 6.66 -9.67 16.75
N ARG A 80 6.47 -8.77 17.73
CA ARG A 80 7.28 -8.72 18.96
C ARG A 80 7.14 -10.01 19.78
N ALA A 81 5.91 -10.48 19.98
CA ALA A 81 5.64 -11.70 20.74
C ALA A 81 6.20 -12.96 20.05
N GLU A 82 6.25 -12.98 18.72
CA GLU A 82 6.80 -14.09 17.94
C GLU A 82 8.33 -14.11 18.04
N LEU A 83 8.99 -12.96 17.91
CA LEU A 83 10.44 -12.86 18.09
C LEU A 83 10.86 -13.24 19.52
N ALA A 84 10.11 -12.80 20.53
CA ALA A 84 10.37 -13.15 21.92
C ALA A 84 10.22 -14.65 22.20
N ARG A 85 9.27 -15.31 21.54
CA ARG A 85 9.07 -16.77 21.63
C ARG A 85 10.12 -17.55 20.86
N THR A 86 10.54 -17.04 19.70
CA THR A 86 11.41 -17.77 18.78
C THR A 86 12.36 -16.77 18.09
N PRO A 87 13.60 -16.60 18.61
CA PRO A 87 14.53 -15.56 18.15
C PRO A 87 15.26 -15.94 16.86
N THR A 88 14.51 -16.15 15.77
CA THR A 88 15.06 -16.47 14.44
C THR A 88 15.32 -15.22 13.61
N VAL A 89 16.19 -15.33 12.60
CA VAL A 89 16.44 -14.25 11.63
C VAL A 89 15.14 -13.84 10.92
N GLN A 90 14.33 -14.81 10.50
CA GLN A 90 13.05 -14.53 9.83
C GLN A 90 12.08 -13.75 10.71
N ASN A 91 11.95 -14.11 11.99
CA ASN A 91 11.10 -13.37 12.92
C ASN A 91 11.64 -11.95 13.18
N ARG A 92 12.97 -11.79 13.18
CA ARG A 92 13.61 -10.48 13.32
C ARG A 92 13.34 -9.59 12.12
N VAL A 93 13.50 -10.12 10.90
CA VAL A 93 13.17 -9.40 9.66
C VAL A 93 11.69 -9.02 9.64
N ARG A 94 10.80 -9.95 10.01
CA ARG A 94 9.37 -9.67 10.06
C ARG A 94 9.05 -8.52 11.01
N LEU A 95 9.61 -8.53 12.22
CA LEU A 95 9.43 -7.44 13.18
C LEU A 95 10.03 -6.13 12.65
N GLY A 96 11.24 -6.14 12.10
CA GLY A 96 11.88 -4.98 11.49
C GLY A 96 11.00 -4.34 10.41
N MET A 97 10.50 -5.13 9.46
CA MET A 97 9.61 -4.63 8.41
C MET A 97 8.30 -4.05 8.97
N THR A 98 7.70 -4.71 9.97
CA THR A 98 6.48 -4.18 10.62
C THR A 98 6.75 -2.87 11.37
N LEU A 99 7.95 -2.70 11.94
CA LEU A 99 8.39 -1.45 12.56
C LEU A 99 8.57 -0.34 11.52
N LEU A 100 9.09 -0.63 10.32
CA LEU A 100 9.15 0.35 9.22
C LEU A 100 7.78 0.82 8.81
N ASP A 101 6.85 -0.11 8.60
CA ASP A 101 5.48 0.23 8.23
C ASP A 101 4.78 1.07 9.32
N ALA A 102 5.18 0.90 10.59
CA ALA A 102 4.71 1.68 11.72
C ALA A 102 5.47 3.01 11.93
N GLY A 103 6.45 3.34 11.09
CA GLY A 103 7.29 4.55 11.21
C GLY A 103 8.34 4.49 12.33
N GLN A 104 8.58 3.32 12.94
CA GLN A 104 9.58 3.11 13.98
C GLN A 104 10.94 2.75 13.36
N ALA A 105 11.49 3.67 12.56
CA ALA A 105 12.67 3.44 11.71
C ALA A 105 13.94 3.06 12.49
N GLU A 106 14.17 3.65 13.66
CA GLU A 106 15.36 3.37 14.48
C GLU A 106 15.40 1.93 15.01
N GLU A 107 14.31 1.47 15.62
CA GLU A 107 14.21 0.09 16.13
C GLU A 107 14.27 -0.90 14.96
N SER A 108 13.63 -0.59 13.84
CA SER A 108 13.74 -1.41 12.64
C SER A 108 15.17 -1.52 12.14
N ARG A 109 15.90 -0.40 12.04
CA ARG A 109 17.29 -0.37 11.56
C ARG A 109 18.13 -1.35 12.36
N THR A 110 18.07 -1.27 13.69
CA THR A 110 18.84 -2.18 14.56
C THR A 110 18.52 -3.66 14.31
N LEU A 111 17.23 -4.01 14.15
CA LEU A 111 16.83 -5.39 13.89
C LEU A 111 17.23 -5.87 12.49
N LEU A 112 17.12 -5.02 11.47
CA LEU A 112 17.50 -5.35 10.10
C LEU A 112 19.02 -5.40 9.92
N GLU A 113 19.79 -4.61 10.65
CA GLU A 113 21.26 -4.71 10.68
C GLU A 113 21.71 -6.06 11.25
N GLN A 114 21.13 -6.47 12.38
CA GLN A 114 21.37 -7.80 12.94
C GLN A 114 20.97 -8.93 11.98
N ALA A 115 19.90 -8.76 11.22
CA ALA A 115 19.50 -9.72 10.19
C ALA A 115 20.47 -9.74 9.01
N ALA A 116 20.96 -8.58 8.58
CA ALA A 116 21.93 -8.44 7.49
C ALA A 116 23.32 -8.99 7.86
N SER A 117 23.68 -9.06 9.15
CA SER A 117 24.92 -9.72 9.60
C SER A 117 24.82 -11.25 9.70
N SER A 118 23.64 -11.83 9.47
CA SER A 118 23.45 -13.28 9.50
C SER A 118 23.78 -13.92 8.14
N PRO A 119 23.92 -15.26 8.05
CA PRO A 119 24.17 -15.94 6.77
C PRO A 119 23.09 -15.70 5.69
N LEU A 120 21.90 -15.25 6.09
CA LEU A 120 20.80 -14.88 5.18
C LEU A 120 20.81 -13.39 4.81
N GLY A 121 21.80 -12.62 5.28
CA GLY A 121 21.83 -11.17 5.18
C GLY A 121 21.98 -10.60 3.76
N ASP A 122 22.33 -11.45 2.81
CA ASP A 122 22.47 -11.08 1.39
C ASP A 122 21.15 -11.09 0.60
N ASP A 123 20.03 -11.39 1.28
CA ASP A 123 18.71 -11.36 0.68
C ASP A 123 18.32 -9.90 0.28
N PRO A 124 17.95 -9.67 -0.99
CA PRO A 124 17.49 -8.38 -1.46
C PRO A 124 16.36 -7.75 -0.64
N TYR A 125 15.46 -8.57 -0.08
CA TYR A 125 14.37 -8.11 0.77
C TYR A 125 14.91 -7.47 2.06
N ILE A 126 15.85 -8.13 2.73
CA ILE A 126 16.46 -7.64 3.97
C ILE A 126 17.24 -6.34 3.70
N LEU A 127 18.04 -6.32 2.64
CA LEU A 127 18.86 -5.16 2.29
C LEU A 127 18.02 -3.96 1.83
N THR A 128 16.93 -4.19 1.08
CA THR A 128 16.00 -3.13 0.69
C THR A 128 15.35 -2.51 1.94
N GLY A 129 14.86 -3.34 2.86
CA GLY A 129 14.30 -2.86 4.12
C GLY A 129 15.33 -2.12 4.98
N LEU A 130 16.56 -2.62 5.06
CA LEU A 130 17.63 -1.96 5.80
C LEU A 130 17.97 -0.59 5.20
N ALA A 131 18.08 -0.49 3.88
CA ALA A 131 18.31 0.78 3.20
C ALA A 131 17.18 1.78 3.49
N ARG A 132 15.92 1.31 3.47
CA ARG A 132 14.77 2.15 3.84
C ARG A 132 14.82 2.60 5.30
N ALA A 133 15.10 1.68 6.22
CA ALA A 133 15.27 1.98 7.64
C ALA A 133 16.36 3.04 7.87
N ARG A 134 17.49 2.93 7.17
CA ARG A 134 18.61 3.89 7.23
C ARG A 134 18.20 5.25 6.68
N LEU A 135 17.45 5.31 5.60
CA LEU A 135 16.95 6.57 5.07
C LEU A 135 15.98 7.26 6.05
N ASP A 136 14.99 6.51 6.56
CA ASP A 136 13.95 7.02 7.46
C ASP A 136 14.49 7.38 8.86
N SER A 137 15.63 6.79 9.25
CA SER A 137 16.39 7.11 10.49
C SER A 137 17.47 8.19 10.29
N GLY A 138 17.48 8.90 9.15
CA GLY A 138 18.41 10.01 8.92
C GLY A 138 19.86 9.61 8.65
N GLN A 139 20.10 8.38 8.17
CA GLN A 139 21.41 7.87 7.73
C GLN A 139 21.44 7.61 6.22
N PRO A 140 21.24 8.64 5.37
CA PRO A 140 21.15 8.46 3.92
C PRO A 140 22.45 7.94 3.30
N ALA A 141 23.62 8.31 3.83
CA ALA A 141 24.91 7.81 3.32
C ALA A 141 25.04 6.29 3.46
N LEU A 142 24.62 5.73 4.60
CA LEU A 142 24.62 4.28 4.81
C LEU A 142 23.55 3.58 3.96
N ALA A 143 22.42 4.25 3.68
CA ALA A 143 21.42 3.73 2.77
C ALA A 143 21.98 3.60 1.33
N VAL A 144 22.71 4.60 0.85
CA VAL A 144 23.41 4.56 -0.45
C VAL A 144 24.39 3.38 -0.50
N GLU A 145 25.26 3.23 0.50
CA GLU A 145 26.21 2.12 0.58
C GLU A 145 25.52 0.75 0.54
N THR A 146 24.41 0.60 1.28
CA THR A 146 23.62 -0.64 1.29
C THR A 146 23.08 -0.97 -0.09
N LEU A 147 22.55 0.03 -0.80
CA LEU A 147 21.93 -0.13 -2.11
C LEU A 147 22.98 -0.35 -3.21
N ASP A 148 24.12 0.32 -3.16
CA ASP A 148 25.23 0.07 -4.08
C ASP A 148 25.73 -1.39 -3.93
N GLY A 149 25.90 -1.86 -2.68
CA GLY A 149 26.24 -3.24 -2.40
C GLY A 149 25.15 -4.24 -2.84
N LEU A 150 23.87 -3.88 -2.71
CA LEU A 150 22.75 -4.67 -3.20
C LEU A 150 22.77 -4.77 -4.74
N PHE A 151 22.95 -3.66 -5.44
CA PHE A 151 22.94 -3.61 -6.91
C PHE A 151 24.17 -4.29 -7.53
N ALA A 152 25.32 -4.26 -6.85
CA ALA A 152 26.51 -4.98 -7.29
C ALA A 152 26.31 -6.50 -7.31
N ARG A 153 25.56 -7.03 -6.33
CA ARG A 153 25.29 -8.47 -6.20
C ARG A 153 24.04 -8.93 -6.95
N HIS A 154 23.03 -8.06 -7.04
CA HIS A 154 21.74 -8.35 -7.66
C HIS A 154 21.39 -7.27 -8.69
N PRO A 155 22.01 -7.27 -9.89
CA PRO A 155 21.80 -6.23 -10.90
C PRO A 155 20.35 -6.07 -11.35
N ASP A 156 19.57 -7.16 -11.32
CA ASP A 156 18.14 -7.15 -11.69
C ASP A 156 17.30 -6.30 -10.72
N VAL A 157 17.71 -6.22 -9.45
CA VAL A 157 17.03 -5.42 -8.43
C VAL A 157 17.15 -3.92 -8.74
N ARG A 158 18.20 -3.50 -9.44
CA ARG A 158 18.39 -2.09 -9.84
C ARG A 158 17.35 -1.60 -10.85
N ARG A 159 16.66 -2.52 -11.54
CA ARG A 159 15.60 -2.21 -12.51
C ARG A 159 14.20 -2.16 -11.88
N LYS A 160 14.07 -2.50 -10.59
CA LYS A 160 12.79 -2.53 -9.90
C LYS A 160 12.43 -1.13 -9.39
N PRO A 161 11.19 -0.64 -9.64
CA PRO A 161 10.79 0.74 -9.33
C PRO A 161 11.07 1.16 -7.89
N GLU A 162 10.76 0.29 -6.93
CA GLU A 162 10.91 0.57 -5.49
C GLU A 162 12.37 0.84 -5.12
N GLN A 163 13.28 -0.04 -5.52
CA GLN A 163 14.70 0.05 -5.15
C GLN A 163 15.40 1.18 -5.89
N THR A 164 15.06 1.40 -7.16
CA THR A 164 15.59 2.55 -7.93
C THR A 164 15.13 3.88 -7.31
N LEU A 165 13.86 3.98 -6.93
CA LEU A 165 13.34 5.19 -6.30
C LEU A 165 13.94 5.41 -4.90
N LEU A 166 14.12 4.35 -4.12
CA LEU A 166 14.78 4.43 -2.82
C LEU A 166 16.22 4.92 -2.94
N TYR A 167 16.95 4.44 -3.96
CA TYR A 167 18.31 4.90 -4.24
C TYR A 167 18.37 6.37 -4.62
N ALA A 168 17.46 6.83 -5.48
CA ALA A 168 17.38 8.24 -5.87
C ALA A 168 17.11 9.15 -4.66
N GLN A 169 16.20 8.75 -3.76
CA GLN A 169 15.94 9.48 -2.52
C GLN A 169 17.16 9.53 -1.59
N ALA A 170 17.87 8.41 -1.45
CA ALA A 170 19.07 8.34 -0.62
C ALA A 170 20.18 9.27 -1.15
N LEU A 171 20.42 9.27 -2.47
CA LEU A 171 21.36 10.19 -3.11
C LEU A 171 20.94 11.66 -2.99
N ALA A 172 19.64 11.94 -3.09
CA ALA A 172 19.10 13.28 -2.92
C ALA A 172 19.35 13.82 -1.50
N ALA A 173 19.14 12.97 -0.49
CA ALA A 173 19.38 13.33 0.91
C ALA A 173 20.87 13.56 1.23
N THR A 174 21.79 12.90 0.52
CA THR A 174 23.23 13.16 0.63
C THR A 174 23.75 14.26 -0.30
N GLN A 175 22.89 14.86 -1.14
CA GLN A 175 23.29 15.82 -2.19
C GLN A 175 24.39 15.27 -3.11
N SER A 176 24.37 13.96 -3.36
CA SER A 176 25.42 13.30 -4.12
C SER A 176 25.33 13.61 -5.62
N PRO A 177 26.47 13.65 -6.33
CA PRO A 177 26.46 13.73 -7.78
C PRO A 177 25.77 12.50 -8.37
N GLY A 178 25.03 12.67 -9.46
CA GLY A 178 24.26 11.58 -10.10
C GLY A 178 22.83 11.40 -9.57
N THR A 179 22.38 12.21 -8.60
CA THR A 179 20.99 12.19 -8.12
C THR A 179 19.97 12.36 -9.26
N ARG A 180 20.24 13.28 -10.20
CA ARG A 180 19.39 13.46 -11.40
C ARG A 180 19.20 12.16 -12.19
N ALA A 181 20.30 11.53 -12.58
CA ALA A 181 20.28 10.29 -13.36
C ALA A 181 19.59 9.14 -12.60
N ALA A 182 19.70 9.11 -11.27
CA ALA A 182 18.99 8.14 -10.45
C ALA A 182 17.47 8.36 -10.44
N PHE A 183 17.00 9.61 -10.36
CA PHE A 183 15.58 9.92 -10.47
C PHE A 183 15.03 9.67 -11.87
N GLU A 184 15.76 10.05 -12.92
CA GLU A 184 15.39 9.75 -14.31
C GLU A 184 15.17 8.25 -14.49
N ARG A 185 16.12 7.43 -13.99
CA ARG A 185 15.96 5.98 -13.99
C ARG A 185 14.74 5.52 -13.19
N ALA A 186 14.45 6.12 -12.05
CA ALA A 186 13.29 5.76 -11.22
C ALA A 186 11.97 6.02 -11.98
N VAL A 187 11.90 7.13 -12.71
CA VAL A 187 10.76 7.48 -13.57
C VAL A 187 10.66 6.56 -14.79
N GLU A 188 11.79 6.10 -15.36
CA GLU A 188 11.80 5.12 -16.45
C GLU A 188 11.35 3.73 -15.99
N CYS A 189 11.80 3.29 -14.81
CA CYS A 189 11.52 1.94 -14.31
C CYS A 189 10.07 1.76 -13.87
N GLY A 190 9.40 2.81 -13.39
CA GLY A 190 8.05 2.75 -12.87
C GLY A 190 7.15 3.87 -13.36
N ASN A 191 5.89 3.53 -13.69
CA ASN A 191 4.86 4.51 -14.04
C ASN A 191 4.19 5.13 -12.79
N ASP A 192 4.94 5.26 -11.69
CA ASP A 192 4.38 5.69 -10.41
C ASP A 192 4.43 7.22 -10.29
N ALA A 193 3.33 7.80 -9.79
CA ALA A 193 3.24 9.22 -9.48
C ALA A 193 4.26 9.60 -8.40
N ALA A 194 4.62 8.66 -7.51
CA ALA A 194 5.63 8.86 -6.47
C ALA A 194 6.99 9.30 -7.05
N ALA A 195 7.49 8.58 -8.07
CA ALA A 195 8.80 8.84 -8.65
C ALA A 195 8.87 10.23 -9.31
N ARG A 196 7.84 10.59 -10.08
CA ARG A 196 7.76 11.91 -10.72
C ARG A 196 7.60 13.04 -9.70
N CYS A 197 6.78 12.84 -8.67
CA CYS A 197 6.54 13.84 -7.63
C CYS A 197 7.84 14.14 -6.86
N LEU A 198 8.53 13.08 -6.39
CA LEU A 198 9.79 13.24 -5.65
C LEU A 198 10.90 13.82 -6.54
N TYR A 199 10.96 13.43 -7.82
CA TYR A 199 11.93 14.01 -8.75
C TYR A 199 11.67 15.51 -8.98
N ALA A 200 10.40 15.89 -9.20
CA ALA A 200 10.01 17.28 -9.38
C ALA A 200 10.34 18.13 -8.14
N GLU A 201 10.11 17.60 -6.93
CA GLU A 201 10.50 18.29 -5.69
C GLU A 201 12.01 18.47 -5.57
N TRP A 202 12.79 17.45 -5.92
CA TRP A 202 14.24 17.57 -5.93
C TRP A 202 14.73 18.61 -6.95
N LEU A 203 14.13 18.64 -8.16
CA LEU A 203 14.42 19.63 -9.19
C LEU A 203 14.08 21.05 -8.73
N MET A 204 12.98 21.23 -7.99
CA MET A 204 12.62 22.54 -7.42
C MET A 204 13.63 23.08 -6.42
N ALA A 205 14.35 22.19 -5.73
CA ALA A 205 15.43 22.58 -4.82
C ALA A 205 16.74 22.93 -5.56
N GLN A 206 16.83 22.68 -6.88
CA GLN A 206 18.00 23.03 -7.67
C GLN A 206 17.98 24.52 -8.08
N PRO A 207 19.16 25.15 -8.22
CA PRO A 207 19.25 26.58 -8.52
C PRO A 207 18.87 26.94 -9.97
N GLN A 208 18.95 25.99 -10.90
CA GLN A 208 18.78 26.25 -12.34
C GLN A 208 17.30 26.56 -12.68
N PRO A 209 17.02 27.55 -13.55
CA PRO A 209 15.65 27.87 -13.96
C PRO A 209 15.01 26.75 -14.79
N ASP A 210 15.79 26.10 -15.66
CA ASP A 210 15.33 25.00 -16.52
C ASP A 210 14.81 23.82 -15.68
N ASP A 211 15.45 23.54 -14.54
CA ASP A 211 15.01 22.49 -13.60
C ASP A 211 13.64 22.79 -13.00
N ARG A 212 13.34 24.07 -12.75
CA ARG A 212 12.04 24.49 -12.23
C ARG A 212 10.94 24.35 -13.29
N GLU A 213 11.25 24.60 -14.56
CA GLU A 213 10.31 24.34 -15.65
C GLU A 213 10.07 22.84 -15.83
N GLN A 214 11.13 22.02 -15.76
CA GLN A 214 11.01 20.57 -15.80
C GLN A 214 10.21 20.02 -14.60
N ALA A 215 10.40 20.55 -13.39
CA ALA A 215 9.61 20.16 -12.23
C ALA A 215 8.12 20.46 -12.44
N ARG A 216 7.79 21.64 -12.99
CA ARG A 216 6.40 22.02 -13.30
C ARG A 216 5.78 21.11 -14.34
N SER A 217 6.52 20.73 -15.39
CA SER A 217 6.01 19.80 -16.41
C SER A 217 5.77 18.40 -15.83
N LEU A 218 6.63 17.92 -14.94
CA LEU A 218 6.42 16.66 -14.22
C LEU A 218 5.17 16.73 -13.34
N PHE A 219 5.00 17.78 -12.53
CA PHE A 219 3.78 17.94 -11.74
C PHE A 219 2.51 18.02 -12.60
N ALA A 220 2.56 18.75 -13.71
CA ALA A 220 1.44 18.85 -14.65
C ALA A 220 1.07 17.48 -15.26
N SER A 221 2.06 16.67 -15.65
CA SER A 221 1.81 15.32 -16.18
C SER A 221 1.14 14.40 -15.15
N ILE A 222 1.46 14.51 -13.86
CA ILE A 222 0.77 13.76 -12.80
C ILE A 222 -0.71 14.18 -12.72
N ILE A 223 -1.01 15.47 -12.80
CA ILE A 223 -2.39 15.97 -12.77
C ILE A 223 -3.18 15.49 -14.01
N ASP A 224 -2.55 15.51 -15.19
CA ASP A 224 -3.17 15.05 -16.43
C ASP A 224 -3.48 13.54 -16.40
N ASP A 225 -2.49 12.73 -15.99
CA ASP A 225 -2.67 11.28 -15.80
C ASP A 225 -3.79 10.99 -14.77
N ALA A 226 -3.88 11.80 -13.71
CA ALA A 226 -4.88 11.62 -12.65
C ALA A 226 -6.33 11.77 -13.13
N GLN A 227 -6.57 12.48 -14.24
CA GLN A 227 -7.90 12.59 -14.86
C GLN A 227 -8.38 11.23 -15.38
N HIS A 228 -7.44 10.41 -15.87
CA HIS A 228 -7.70 9.13 -16.52
C HIS A 228 -7.53 7.92 -15.58
N TRP A 229 -7.07 8.15 -14.33
CA TRP A 229 -6.90 7.07 -13.36
C TRP A 229 -8.21 6.36 -12.99
N SER A 230 -8.13 5.04 -12.93
CA SER A 230 -9.16 4.21 -12.31
C SER A 230 -9.32 4.56 -10.82
N ARG A 231 -10.45 4.18 -10.21
CA ARG A 231 -10.69 4.39 -8.76
C ARG A 231 -9.56 3.82 -7.90
N HIS A 232 -9.01 2.66 -8.28
CA HIS A 232 -7.93 2.02 -7.55
C HIS A 232 -6.61 2.81 -7.67
N ALA A 233 -6.20 3.19 -8.88
CA ALA A 233 -5.00 4.00 -9.11
C ALA A 233 -5.10 5.35 -8.37
N ARG A 234 -6.27 5.99 -8.39
CA ARG A 234 -6.51 7.23 -7.65
C ARG A 234 -6.39 7.05 -6.14
N SER A 235 -6.89 5.95 -5.58
CA SER A 235 -6.74 5.68 -4.14
C SER A 235 -5.28 5.42 -3.75
N HIS A 236 -4.51 4.73 -4.59
CA HIS A 236 -3.10 4.46 -4.36
C HIS A 236 -2.24 5.73 -4.43
N ASN A 237 -2.52 6.58 -5.43
CA ASN A 237 -1.77 7.81 -5.69
C ASN A 237 -2.34 9.06 -5.02
N ALA A 238 -3.33 8.91 -4.12
CA ALA A 238 -4.03 10.05 -3.52
C ALA A 238 -3.07 10.99 -2.76
N ALA A 239 -2.14 10.42 -1.99
CA ALA A 239 -1.15 11.21 -1.23
C ALA A 239 -0.23 12.02 -2.16
N TRP A 240 0.22 11.41 -3.25
CA TRP A 240 1.09 12.05 -4.24
C TRP A 240 0.37 13.13 -5.04
N LEU A 241 -0.91 12.91 -5.34
CA LEU A 241 -1.74 13.88 -6.02
C LEU A 241 -1.96 15.13 -5.17
N GLU A 242 -2.25 14.96 -3.87
CA GLU A 242 -2.39 16.10 -2.95
C GLU A 242 -1.06 16.85 -2.79
N ARG A 243 0.06 16.12 -2.64
CA ARG A 243 1.41 16.71 -2.57
C ARG A 243 1.74 17.53 -3.83
N THR A 244 1.41 17.01 -5.01
CA THR A 244 1.57 17.70 -6.30
C THR A 244 0.74 18.98 -6.37
N LYS A 245 -0.54 18.94 -5.95
CA LYS A 245 -1.40 20.13 -5.94
C LYS A 245 -0.89 21.20 -4.98
N VAL A 246 -0.39 20.81 -3.81
CA VAL A 246 0.21 21.74 -2.85
C VAL A 246 1.46 22.38 -3.42
N ALA A 247 2.34 21.59 -4.04
CA ALA A 247 3.53 22.10 -4.71
C ALA A 247 3.17 23.13 -5.79
N LEU A 248 2.20 22.82 -6.67
CA LEU A 248 1.77 23.72 -7.75
C LEU A 248 1.12 25.03 -7.24
N LYS A 249 0.43 25.01 -6.10
CA LYS A 249 -0.17 26.21 -5.48
C LYS A 249 0.84 27.13 -4.80
N GLY A 250 2.03 26.62 -4.48
CA GLY A 250 3.12 27.42 -3.91
C GLY A 250 3.84 28.31 -4.91
N TYR A 251 3.42 28.28 -6.19
CA TYR A 251 3.92 29.09 -7.30
C TYR A 251 2.82 30.01 -7.83
#